data_AF-A0A9E5XC52-F1
#
_entry.id   AF-A0A9E5XC52-F1
#
_cell.length_a   1.000
_cell.length_b   1.000
_cell.length_c   1.000
_cell.angle_alpha   90.00
_cell.angle_beta   90.00
_cell.angle_gamma   90.00
#
_symmetry.space_group_name_H-M   'P 1'
#
loop_
_entity.id
_entity.type
_entity.pdbx_description
1 polymer ?
#
loop_
_entity_poly.entity_id
_entity_poly.type
_entity_poly.pdbx_seq_one_letter_code
_entity_poly.pdbx_strand_id
1 'polypeptide(L)'
;MPGFSFFITLTAGVLAWTMQRLPKIGVAGGFGLALLFVIAGSVLDRDPSGWISGVTFVAVVTGGALLGRILPAGWGPMAVLLGVLATIDIIWITSGGAASDAVRTVATLTVRSGNSTAAIGTGDILLAAAIASHWRSRGARFAPAIAGAPLGMILANLFFAVSGVANLALVPFIAVGWIGTEVWWRRMAGTVVTVGGELGATERRAEQDHRRSAR
;
A
#
# COMPACT_ATOMS: atom_id res chain seq x y z
N MET A 1 6.42 -12.20 -14.52
CA MET A 1 5.70 -13.29 -13.81
C MET A 1 4.59 -12.68 -12.96
N PRO A 2 3.31 -13.02 -13.18
CA PRO A 2 2.16 -12.37 -12.51
C PRO A 2 2.16 -12.46 -10.98
N GLY A 3 2.75 -13.50 -10.37
CA GLY A 3 2.76 -13.66 -8.91
C GLY A 3 3.78 -12.80 -8.15
N PHE A 4 4.85 -12.35 -8.82
CA PHE A 4 5.98 -11.73 -8.13
C PHE A 4 5.65 -10.36 -7.52
N SER A 5 4.98 -9.50 -8.30
CA SER A 5 4.59 -8.17 -7.86
C SER A 5 3.59 -8.20 -6.69
N PHE A 6 2.75 -9.25 -6.63
CA PHE A 6 1.85 -9.48 -5.50
C PHE A 6 2.64 -9.76 -4.21
N PHE A 7 3.63 -10.67 -4.24
CA PHE A 7 4.40 -11.00 -3.04
C PHE A 7 5.24 -9.83 -2.54
N ILE A 8 5.84 -9.05 -3.43
CA ILE A 8 6.58 -7.84 -3.04
C ILE A 8 5.65 -6.82 -2.40
N THR A 9 4.52 -6.49 -3.04
CA THR A 9 3.59 -5.49 -2.51
C THR A 9 2.98 -5.92 -1.18
N LEU A 10 2.68 -7.22 -1.02
CA LEU A 10 2.25 -7.79 0.25
C LEU A 10 3.33 -7.65 1.33
N THR A 11 4.58 -8.00 1.00
CA THR A 11 5.73 -7.91 1.93
C THR A 11 5.97 -6.46 2.35
N ALA A 12 5.92 -5.51 1.41
CA ALA A 12 6.02 -4.08 1.67
C ALA A 12 4.90 -3.59 2.61
N GLY A 13 3.66 -4.01 2.38
CA GLY A 13 2.52 -3.68 3.24
C GLY A 13 2.68 -4.23 4.66
N VAL A 14 3.11 -5.49 4.80
CA VAL A 14 3.36 -6.13 6.10
C VAL A 14 4.48 -5.41 6.86
N LEU A 15 5.59 -5.07 6.20
CA LEU A 15 6.69 -4.34 6.81
C LEU A 15 6.27 -2.93 7.23
N ALA A 16 5.56 -2.19 6.38
CA ALA A 16 5.07 -0.87 6.72
C ALA A 16 4.10 -0.91 7.92
N TRP A 17 3.27 -1.95 7.99
CA TRP A 17 2.38 -2.20 9.12
C TRP A 17 3.15 -2.43 10.43
N THR A 18 4.23 -3.23 10.42
CA THR A 18 5.03 -3.49 11.63
C THR A 18 5.84 -2.26 12.05
N MET A 19 6.33 -1.47 11.10
CA MET A 19 7.10 -0.25 11.37
C MET A 19 6.34 0.77 12.21
N GLN A 20 5.00 0.73 12.27
CA GLN A 20 4.22 1.67 13.08
C GLN A 20 4.47 1.60 14.59
N ARG A 21 5.11 0.52 15.06
CA ARG A 21 5.58 0.42 16.44
C ARG A 21 6.82 1.29 16.70
N LEU A 22 7.49 1.73 15.65
CA LEU A 22 8.70 2.55 15.73
C LEU A 22 8.36 4.05 15.77
N PRO A 23 9.13 4.84 16.53
CA PRO A 23 8.97 6.29 16.56
C PRO A 23 9.20 6.88 15.17
N LYS A 24 8.46 7.95 14.82
CA LYS A 24 8.55 8.59 13.49
C LYS A 24 9.99 8.97 13.12
N ILE A 25 10.76 9.47 14.10
CA ILE A 25 12.16 9.86 13.90
C ILE A 25 13.07 8.67 13.56
N GLY A 26 12.80 7.49 14.13
CA GLY A 26 13.55 6.27 13.81
C GLY A 26 13.29 5.81 12.38
N VAL A 27 12.04 5.90 11.91
CA VAL A 27 11.69 5.57 10.52
C VAL A 27 12.25 6.61 9.55
N ALA A 28 12.21 7.90 9.89
CA ALA A 28 12.83 8.97 9.10
C ALA A 28 14.37 8.82 9.02
N GLY A 29 15.02 8.48 10.13
CA GLY A 29 16.46 8.21 10.14
C GLY A 29 16.82 7.01 9.27
N GLY A 30 16.05 5.91 9.36
CA GLY A 30 16.23 4.75 8.49
C GLY A 30 16.01 5.06 7.01
N PHE A 31 14.99 5.85 6.68
CA PHE A 31 14.74 6.33 5.32
C PHE A 31 15.90 7.18 4.79
N GLY A 32 16.32 8.19 5.55
CA GLY A 32 17.41 9.08 5.16
C GLY A 32 18.72 8.33 4.95
N LEU A 33 19.05 7.40 5.85
CA LEU A 33 20.23 6.55 5.72
C LEU A 33 20.15 5.65 4.48
N ALA A 34 19.02 4.97 4.26
CA ALA A 34 18.84 4.11 3.09
C ALA A 34 18.92 4.93 1.78
N LEU A 35 18.34 6.12 1.74
CA LEU A 35 18.41 7.02 0.60
C LEU A 35 19.86 7.46 0.30
N LEU A 36 20.63 7.81 1.34
CA LEU A 36 22.05 8.15 1.19
C LEU A 36 22.85 6.99 0.59
N PHE A 37 22.59 5.76 1.03
CA PHE A 37 23.22 4.57 0.47
C PHE A 37 22.84 4.33 -1.00
N VAL A 38 21.58 4.53 -1.38
CA VAL A 38 21.15 4.43 -2.80
C VAL A 38 21.84 5.49 -3.66
N ILE A 39 21.92 6.74 -3.18
CA ILE A 39 22.61 7.83 -3.88
C ILE A 39 24.10 7.51 -4.02
N ALA A 40 24.75 7.09 -2.94
CA ALA A 40 26.17 6.74 -2.97
C ALA A 40 26.44 5.55 -3.92
N GLY A 41 25.62 4.49 -3.86
CA GLY A 41 25.75 3.33 -4.72
C GLY A 41 25.56 3.65 -6.20
N SER A 42 24.59 4.50 -6.53
CA SER A 42 24.32 4.95 -7.90
C SER A 42 25.39 5.89 -8.46
N VAL A 43 25.90 6.85 -7.66
CA VAL A 43 26.99 7.75 -8.07
C VAL A 43 28.29 6.99 -8.31
N LEU A 44 28.55 5.96 -7.51
CA LEU A 44 29.77 5.17 -7.61
C LEU A 44 29.71 4.07 -8.69
N ASP A 45 28.55 3.86 -9.32
CA ASP A 45 28.27 2.76 -10.26
C ASP A 45 28.71 1.38 -9.72
N ARG A 46 28.47 1.17 -8.41
CA ARG A 46 28.90 -0.04 -7.69
C ARG A 46 27.70 -0.86 -7.23
N ASP A 47 27.26 -1.80 -8.07
CA ASP A 47 26.34 -2.86 -7.64
C ASP A 47 26.89 -4.28 -7.86
N PRO A 48 28.07 -4.63 -7.30
CA PRO A 48 28.68 -5.94 -7.51
C PRO A 48 27.88 -7.11 -6.90
N SER A 49 26.91 -6.86 -6.02
CA SER A 49 26.15 -7.88 -5.28
C SER A 49 24.63 -7.72 -5.30
N GLY A 50 24.07 -6.76 -6.04
CA GLY A 50 22.63 -6.47 -6.05
C GLY A 50 22.12 -5.79 -4.78
N TRP A 51 23.03 -5.32 -3.92
CA TRP A 51 22.70 -4.74 -2.62
C TRP A 51 21.90 -3.43 -2.76
N ILE A 52 22.11 -2.68 -3.85
CA ILE A 52 21.37 -1.45 -4.13
C ILE A 52 19.87 -1.72 -4.21
N SER A 53 19.45 -2.86 -4.77
CA SER A 53 18.03 -3.24 -4.84
C SER A 53 17.43 -3.46 -3.44
N GLY A 54 18.15 -4.14 -2.56
CA GLY A 54 17.71 -4.35 -1.18
C GLY A 54 17.59 -3.05 -0.39
N VAL A 55 18.57 -2.15 -0.52
CA VAL A 55 18.53 -0.85 0.16
C VAL A 55 17.44 0.05 -0.44
N THR A 56 17.26 0.03 -1.75
CA THR A 56 16.17 0.75 -2.43
C THR A 56 14.82 0.27 -1.91
N PHE A 57 14.62 -1.04 -1.77
CA PHE A 57 13.40 -1.58 -1.17
C PHE A 57 13.17 -1.04 0.26
N VAL A 58 14.21 -1.01 1.10
CA VAL A 58 14.11 -0.46 2.47
C VAL A 58 13.76 1.04 2.44
N ALA A 59 14.44 1.82 1.60
CA ALA A 59 14.16 3.25 1.43
C ALA A 59 12.70 3.48 0.99
N VAL A 60 12.24 2.70 0.03
CA VAL A 60 10.89 2.82 -0.52
C VAL A 60 9.81 2.44 0.50
N VAL A 61 10.00 1.34 1.24
CA VAL A 61 9.05 0.91 2.29
C VAL A 61 9.01 1.91 3.44
N THR A 62 10.18 2.40 3.90
CA THR A 62 10.24 3.39 4.99
C THR A 62 9.68 4.75 4.56
N GLY A 63 9.99 5.20 3.36
CA GLY A 63 9.42 6.42 2.75
C GLY A 63 7.91 6.34 2.59
N GLY A 64 7.40 5.22 2.07
CA GLY A 64 5.97 4.96 2.00
C GLY A 64 5.30 4.93 3.38
N ALA A 65 5.93 4.26 4.36
CA ALA A 65 5.42 4.23 5.72
C ALA A 65 5.37 5.62 6.38
N LEU A 66 6.33 6.50 6.10
CA LEU A 66 6.31 7.89 6.54
C LEU A 66 5.18 8.66 5.86
N LEU A 67 5.05 8.53 4.54
CA LEU A 67 3.99 9.17 3.77
C LEU A 67 2.60 8.84 4.33
N GLY A 68 2.32 7.55 4.55
CA GLY A 68 1.05 7.09 5.13
C GLY A 68 0.80 7.56 6.57
N ARG A 69 1.84 7.97 7.32
CA ARG A 69 1.71 8.55 8.67
C ARG A 69 1.58 10.07 8.68
N ILE A 70 2.03 10.74 7.63
CA ILE A 70 1.96 12.20 7.47
C ILE A 70 0.57 12.59 6.99
N LEU A 71 -0.07 11.76 6.16
CA LEU A 71 -1.41 12.00 5.68
C LEU A 71 -2.42 12.04 6.86
N PRO A 72 -3.33 13.04 6.88
CA PRO A 72 -4.40 13.08 7.88
C PRO A 72 -5.25 11.81 7.81
N ALA A 73 -5.67 11.28 8.96
CA ALA A 73 -6.39 10.01 9.11
C ALA A 73 -7.86 10.04 8.60
N GLY A 74 -8.10 10.64 7.45
CA GLY A 74 -9.36 10.64 6.72
C GLY A 74 -9.28 9.83 5.42
N TRP A 75 -10.42 9.65 4.77
CA TRP A 75 -10.49 9.00 3.46
C TRP A 75 -9.98 9.92 2.33
N GLY A 76 -10.28 11.21 2.42
CA GLY A 76 -10.01 12.21 1.39
C GLY A 76 -8.54 12.36 1.01
N PRO A 77 -7.60 12.55 1.97
CA PRO A 77 -6.19 12.80 1.62
C PRO A 77 -5.55 11.68 0.82
N MET A 78 -5.81 10.42 1.18
CA MET A 78 -5.30 9.28 0.43
C MET A 78 -5.99 9.15 -0.93
N ALA A 79 -7.30 9.39 -1.02
CA ALA A 79 -8.01 9.37 -2.30
C ALA A 79 -7.47 10.44 -3.27
N VAL A 80 -7.17 11.66 -2.78
CA VAL A 80 -6.57 12.73 -3.57
C VAL A 80 -5.16 12.34 -4.02
N LEU A 81 -4.32 11.83 -3.11
CA LEU A 81 -2.98 11.37 -3.46
C LEU A 81 -3.03 10.29 -4.55
N LEU A 82 -3.88 9.28 -4.39
CA LEU A 82 -4.06 8.20 -5.36
C LEU A 82 -4.59 8.71 -6.69
N GLY A 83 -5.55 9.63 -6.69
CA GLY A 83 -6.08 10.22 -7.91
C GLY A 83 -5.04 11.02 -8.69
N VAL A 84 -4.23 11.83 -7.99
CA VAL A 84 -3.15 12.60 -8.60
C VAL A 84 -2.08 11.65 -9.16
N LEU A 85 -1.62 10.68 -8.38
CA LEU A 85 -0.60 9.73 -8.83
C LEU A 85 -1.10 8.83 -9.98
N ALA A 86 -2.37 8.40 -9.95
CA ALA A 86 -2.96 7.65 -11.05
C ALA A 86 -3.00 8.47 -12.34
N THR A 87 -3.32 9.76 -12.24
CA THR A 87 -3.30 10.68 -13.39
C THR A 87 -1.89 10.83 -13.95
N ILE A 88 -0.90 11.05 -13.08
CA ILE A 88 0.51 11.15 -13.47
C ILE A 88 0.98 9.86 -14.14
N ASP A 89 0.64 8.70 -13.59
CA ASP A 89 1.03 7.38 -14.11
C ASP A 89 0.46 7.13 -15.51
N ILE A 90 -0.83 7.44 -15.73
CA ILE A 90 -1.46 7.34 -17.05
C ILE A 90 -0.76 8.29 -18.05
N ILE A 91 -0.52 9.54 -17.68
CA ILE A 91 0.17 10.52 -18.54
C ILE A 91 1.58 10.03 -18.87
N TRP A 92 2.31 9.48 -17.90
CA TRP A 92 3.67 8.98 -18.09
C TRP A 92 3.72 7.81 -19.07
N ILE A 93 2.83 6.82 -18.90
CA ILE A 93 2.75 5.66 -19.79
C ILE A 93 2.33 6.06 -21.21
N THR A 94 1.38 6.99 -21.34
CA THR A 94 0.89 7.45 -22.65
C THR A 94 1.84 8.38 -23.39
N SER A 95 2.71 9.09 -22.67
CA SER A 95 3.73 9.98 -23.26
C SER A 95 5.04 9.27 -23.64
N GLY A 96 5.14 7.95 -23.43
CA GLY A 96 6.31 7.15 -23.82
C GLY A 96 7.46 7.16 -22.81
N GLY A 97 7.30 7.80 -21.64
CA GLY A 97 8.14 7.62 -20.45
C GLY A 97 9.66 7.64 -20.70
N ALA A 98 10.22 8.78 -21.13
CA ALA A 98 11.66 8.95 -21.23
C ALA A 98 12.26 9.33 -19.86
N ALA A 99 12.74 8.33 -19.12
CA ALA A 99 13.60 8.53 -17.96
C ALA A 99 15.06 8.26 -18.35
N SER A 100 16.00 9.02 -17.78
CA SER A 100 17.44 8.70 -17.90
C SER A 100 17.75 7.35 -17.25
N ASP A 101 18.81 6.67 -17.71
CA ASP A 101 19.18 5.34 -17.20
C ASP A 101 19.38 5.32 -15.68
N ALA A 102 19.99 6.37 -15.12
CA ALA A 102 20.15 6.54 -13.68
C ALA A 102 18.80 6.59 -12.93
N VAL A 103 17.79 7.27 -13.50
CA VAL A 103 16.44 7.32 -12.94
C VAL A 103 15.76 5.97 -13.09
N ARG A 104 15.98 5.25 -14.20
CA ARG A 104 15.39 3.93 -14.44
C ARG A 104 15.84 2.88 -13.44
N THR A 105 17.13 2.88 -13.08
CA THR A 105 17.73 1.98 -12.07
C THR A 105 17.12 2.16 -10.69
N VAL A 106 16.69 3.37 -10.34
CA VAL A 106 16.06 3.67 -9.04
C VAL A 106 14.52 3.59 -9.11
N ALA A 107 13.93 3.86 -10.28
CA ALA A 107 12.48 3.82 -10.49
C ALA A 107 11.93 2.39 -10.59
N THR A 108 12.79 1.42 -10.93
CA THR A 108 12.38 0.02 -11.12
C THR A 108 13.19 -0.89 -10.22
N LEU A 109 12.51 -1.56 -9.29
CA LEU A 109 13.11 -2.65 -8.54
C LEU A 109 13.08 -3.90 -9.41
N THR A 110 14.25 -4.36 -9.84
CA THR A 110 14.37 -5.63 -10.55
C THR A 110 14.92 -6.70 -9.61
N VAL A 111 14.25 -7.84 -9.58
CA VAL A 111 14.71 -9.01 -8.83
C VAL A 111 14.86 -10.15 -9.80
N ARG A 112 16.04 -10.76 -9.76
CA ARG A 112 16.38 -11.93 -10.56
C ARG A 112 16.30 -13.18 -9.68
N SER A 113 15.51 -14.15 -10.13
CA SER A 113 15.45 -15.48 -9.52
C SER A 113 15.74 -16.50 -10.60
N GLY A 114 16.94 -17.10 -10.57
CA GLY A 114 17.43 -17.96 -11.64
C GLY A 114 17.49 -17.25 -13.00
N ASN A 115 16.79 -17.80 -13.99
CA ASN A 115 16.67 -17.24 -15.35
C ASN A 115 15.47 -16.29 -15.52
N SER A 116 14.68 -16.08 -14.47
CA SER A 116 13.53 -15.17 -14.53
C SER A 116 13.88 -13.82 -13.92
N THR A 117 13.55 -12.75 -14.63
CA THR A 117 13.65 -11.37 -14.15
C THR A 117 12.25 -10.83 -13.94
N ALA A 118 12.00 -10.25 -12.77
CA ALA A 118 10.75 -9.58 -12.48
C ALA A 118 11.05 -8.14 -12.06
N ALA A 119 10.30 -7.21 -12.63
CA ALA A 119 10.43 -5.78 -12.42
C ALA A 119 9.15 -5.25 -11.78
N ILE A 120 9.29 -4.37 -10.80
CA ILE A 120 8.18 -3.64 -10.20
C ILE A 120 8.61 -2.18 -9.99
N GLY A 121 7.69 -1.24 -10.19
CA GLY A 121 7.96 0.16 -9.92
C GLY A 121 8.23 0.38 -8.43
N THR A 122 9.29 1.12 -8.10
CA THR A 122 9.52 1.53 -6.71
C THR A 122 8.40 2.43 -6.20
N GLY A 123 7.76 3.21 -7.09
CA GLY A 123 6.54 3.95 -6.80
C GLY A 123 5.39 3.06 -6.31
N ASP A 124 5.20 1.88 -6.90
CA ASP A 124 4.13 0.95 -6.52
C ASP A 124 4.35 0.36 -5.12
N ILE A 125 5.61 0.04 -4.81
CA ILE A 125 6.01 -0.44 -3.47
C ILE A 125 5.83 0.67 -2.43
N LEU A 126 6.23 1.90 -2.78
CA LEU A 126 6.06 3.07 -1.92
C LEU A 126 4.58 3.26 -1.59
N LEU A 127 3.73 3.16 -2.60
CA LEU A 127 2.29 3.33 -2.48
C LEU A 127 1.65 2.22 -1.66
N ALA A 128 2.07 0.96 -1.85
CA ALA A 128 1.63 -0.16 -1.04
C ALA A 128 1.96 0.04 0.45
N ALA A 129 3.18 0.48 0.76
CA ALA A 129 3.61 0.80 2.12
C ALA A 129 2.84 1.99 2.71
N ALA A 130 2.57 3.03 1.91
CA ALA A 130 1.79 4.20 2.30
C ALA A 130 0.33 3.85 2.60
N ILE A 131 -0.30 3.03 1.76
CA ILE A 131 -1.66 2.53 1.97
C ILE A 131 -1.76 1.75 3.29
N ALA A 132 -0.86 0.80 3.50
CA ALA A 132 -0.87 -0.02 4.73
C ALA A 132 -0.67 0.83 5.99
N SER A 133 0.22 1.82 5.92
CA SER A 133 0.45 2.73 7.04
C SER A 133 -0.74 3.68 7.28
N HIS A 134 -1.34 4.21 6.23
CA HIS A 134 -2.52 5.07 6.34
C HIS A 134 -3.73 4.34 6.91
N TRP A 135 -3.93 3.08 6.51
CA TRP A 135 -5.00 2.26 7.07
C TRP A 135 -4.85 2.05 8.57
N ARG A 136 -3.61 1.81 9.01
CA ARG A 136 -3.34 1.63 10.42
C ARG A 136 -3.46 2.93 11.23
N SER A 137 -3.08 4.08 10.67
CA SER A 137 -3.29 5.38 11.34
C SER A 137 -4.77 5.69 11.54
N ARG A 138 -5.64 5.12 10.70
CA ARG A 138 -7.11 5.15 10.84
C ARG A 138 -7.69 4.10 11.79
N GLY A 139 -6.86 3.30 12.45
CA GLY A 139 -7.28 2.25 13.36
C GLY A 139 -7.90 1.01 12.68
N ALA A 140 -7.69 0.82 11.38
CA ALA A 140 -8.20 -0.36 10.69
C ALA A 140 -7.49 -1.63 11.15
N ARG A 141 -8.15 -2.79 10.97
CA ARG A 141 -7.55 -4.11 11.26
C ARG A 141 -6.49 -4.47 10.21
N PHE A 142 -5.69 -5.50 10.50
CA PHE A 142 -4.59 -5.94 9.63
C PHE A 142 -5.06 -6.22 8.19
N ALA A 143 -6.13 -7.01 8.01
CA ALA A 143 -6.61 -7.45 6.70
C ALA A 143 -6.89 -6.30 5.69
N PRO A 144 -7.73 -5.28 5.98
CA PRO A 144 -7.95 -4.18 5.04
C PRO A 144 -6.68 -3.34 4.80
N ALA A 145 -5.76 -3.28 5.77
CA ALA A 145 -4.54 -2.50 5.64
C ALA A 145 -3.56 -3.09 4.63
N ILE A 146 -3.36 -4.41 4.65
CA ILE A 146 -2.43 -5.08 3.74
C ILE A 146 -3.06 -5.49 2.41
N ALA A 147 -4.38 -5.61 2.31
CA ALA A 147 -5.05 -6.15 1.12
C ALA A 147 -5.15 -5.15 -0.04
N GLY A 148 -5.15 -3.83 0.21
CA GLY A 148 -5.47 -2.82 -0.81
C GLY A 148 -4.58 -2.88 -2.04
N ALA A 149 -3.26 -2.76 -1.87
CA ALA A 149 -2.32 -2.78 -2.99
C ALA A 149 -2.19 -4.16 -3.67
N PRO A 150 -2.11 -5.30 -2.94
CA PRO A 150 -2.11 -6.63 -3.55
C PRO A 150 -3.37 -6.93 -4.37
N LEU A 151 -4.55 -6.47 -3.95
CA LEU A 151 -5.77 -6.59 -4.75
C LEU A 151 -5.66 -5.81 -6.06
N GLY A 152 -5.11 -4.59 -6.03
CA GLY A 152 -4.81 -3.83 -7.24
C GLY A 152 -3.87 -4.57 -8.18
N MET A 153 -2.82 -5.20 -7.65
CA MET A 153 -1.88 -6.00 -8.45
C MET A 153 -2.55 -7.22 -9.10
N ILE A 154 -3.45 -7.90 -8.39
CA ILE A 154 -4.24 -9.00 -8.96
C ILE A 154 -5.11 -8.48 -10.12
N LEU A 155 -5.77 -7.34 -9.96
CA LEU A 155 -6.59 -6.73 -11.01
C LEU A 155 -5.76 -6.32 -12.24
N ALA A 156 -4.58 -5.74 -12.03
CA ALA A 156 -3.68 -5.39 -13.12
C ALA A 156 -3.23 -6.64 -13.91
N ASN A 157 -2.88 -7.73 -13.21
CA ASN A 157 -2.52 -8.99 -13.84
C ASN A 157 -3.68 -9.63 -14.62
N LEU A 158 -4.90 -9.58 -14.09
CA LEU A 158 -6.10 -10.04 -14.77
C LEU A 158 -6.36 -9.22 -16.04
N PHE A 159 -6.23 -7.89 -15.95
CA PHE A 159 -6.38 -7.01 -17.10
C PHE A 159 -5.32 -7.30 -18.17
N PHE A 160 -4.06 -7.49 -17.78
CA PHE A 160 -2.99 -7.90 -18.69
C PHE A 160 -3.32 -9.23 -19.39
N ALA A 161 -3.76 -10.24 -18.63
CA ALA A 161 -4.09 -11.56 -19.16
C ALA A 161 -5.23 -11.53 -20.20
N VAL A 162 -6.17 -10.60 -20.05
CA VAL A 162 -7.31 -10.46 -20.97
C VAL A 162 -6.99 -9.56 -22.18
N SER A 163 -6.28 -8.45 -21.96
CA SER A 163 -6.06 -7.42 -22.99
C SER A 163 -4.75 -7.59 -23.77
N GLY A 164 -3.76 -8.29 -23.21
CA GLY A 164 -2.41 -8.39 -23.77
C GLY A 164 -1.57 -7.11 -23.69
N VAL A 165 -2.06 -6.03 -23.06
CA VAL A 165 -1.36 -4.75 -22.99
C VAL A 165 -0.23 -4.80 -21.97
N ALA A 166 1.01 -4.88 -22.42
CA ALA A 166 2.18 -5.06 -21.54
C ALA A 166 2.57 -3.82 -20.72
N ASN A 167 2.24 -2.60 -21.17
CA ASN A 167 2.65 -1.36 -20.51
C ASN A 167 1.45 -0.71 -19.81
N LEU A 168 1.19 -1.15 -18.58
CA LEU A 168 0.03 -0.77 -17.79
C LEU A 168 0.40 0.28 -16.75
N ALA A 169 -0.42 1.33 -16.66
CA ALA A 169 -0.42 2.22 -15.50
C ALA A 169 -0.94 1.42 -14.30
N LEU A 170 -0.06 1.13 -13.34
CA LEU A 170 -0.35 0.27 -12.18
C LEU A 170 -1.07 1.04 -11.06
N VAL A 171 -0.80 2.33 -10.91
CA VAL A 171 -1.37 3.15 -9.84
C VAL A 171 -2.91 3.21 -9.89
N PRO A 172 -3.58 3.34 -11.05
CA PRO A 172 -5.03 3.21 -11.15
C PRO A 172 -5.57 1.90 -10.56
N PHE A 173 -4.92 0.76 -10.81
CA PHE A 173 -5.36 -0.53 -10.27
C PHE A 173 -5.15 -0.60 -8.75
N ILE A 174 -4.04 -0.08 -8.24
CA ILE A 174 -3.79 0.04 -6.79
C ILE A 174 -4.88 0.91 -6.14
N ALA A 175 -5.28 2.01 -6.78
CA ALA A 175 -6.34 2.88 -6.29
C ALA A 175 -7.69 2.14 -6.21
N VAL A 176 -8.05 1.34 -7.22
CA VAL A 176 -9.25 0.50 -7.20
C VAL A 176 -9.19 -0.52 -6.06
N GLY A 177 -8.04 -1.18 -5.86
CA GLY A 177 -7.82 -2.11 -4.75
C GLY A 177 -8.02 -1.43 -3.38
N TRP A 178 -7.49 -0.21 -3.22
CA TRP A 178 -7.69 0.60 -2.02
C TRP A 178 -9.17 0.96 -1.80
N ILE A 179 -9.86 1.44 -2.83
CA ILE A 179 -11.31 1.74 -2.77
C ILE A 179 -12.10 0.49 -2.37
N GLY A 180 -11.77 -0.67 -2.93
CA GLY A 180 -12.39 -1.94 -2.57
C GLY A 180 -12.24 -2.25 -1.07
N THR A 181 -11.02 -2.09 -0.51
CA THR A 181 -10.80 -2.25 0.93
C THR A 181 -11.52 -1.20 1.78
N GLU A 182 -11.69 0.02 1.25
CA GLU A 182 -12.43 1.10 1.91
C GLU A 182 -13.91 0.76 2.05
N VAL A 183 -14.53 0.30 0.96
CA VAL A 183 -15.93 -0.13 0.96
C VAL A 183 -16.12 -1.31 1.91
N TRP A 184 -15.23 -2.29 1.86
CA TRP A 184 -15.29 -3.46 2.74
C TRP A 184 -15.18 -3.08 4.23
N TRP A 185 -14.23 -2.22 4.58
CA TRP A 185 -14.04 -1.73 5.96
C TRP A 185 -15.29 -1.01 6.48
N ARG A 186 -15.88 -0.11 5.68
CA ARG A 186 -17.09 0.64 6.06
C ARG A 186 -18.28 -0.28 6.29
N ARG A 187 -18.45 -1.32 5.45
CA ARG A 187 -19.52 -2.31 5.64
C ARG A 187 -19.35 -3.07 6.95
N MET A 188 -18.14 -3.54 7.25
CA MET A 188 -17.86 -4.24 8.52
C MET A 188 -18.09 -3.35 9.74
N ALA A 189 -17.72 -2.06 9.67
CA ALA A 189 -17.97 -1.12 10.75
C ALA A 189 -19.47 -0.86 10.96
N GLY A 190 -20.27 -0.78 9.89
CA GLY A 190 -21.72 -0.62 9.97
C GLY A 190 -22.43 -1.83 10.60
N THR A 191 -22.04 -3.04 10.22
CA THR A 191 -22.65 -4.28 10.74
C THR A 191 -22.49 -4.42 12.27
N VAL A 192 -21.35 -4.00 12.82
CA VAL A 192 -21.10 -4.07 14.27
C VAL A 192 -22.00 -3.12 15.06
N VAL A 193 -22.29 -1.93 14.52
CA VAL A 193 -23.16 -0.94 15.18
C VAL A 193 -24.61 -1.39 15.19
N THR A 194 -25.10 -2.01 14.11
CA THR A 194 -26.47 -2.51 14.01
C THR A 194 -26.72 -3.67 14.99
N VAL A 195 -25.81 -4.64 15.07
CA VAL A 195 -25.95 -5.80 15.97
C VAL A 195 -25.85 -5.40 17.45
N GLY A 196 -24.94 -4.47 17.80
CA GLY A 196 -24.84 -3.95 19.16
C GLY A 196 -26.06 -3.12 19.59
N GLY A 197 -26.67 -2.40 18.64
CA GLY A 197 -27.90 -1.63 18.88
C GLY A 197 -29.12 -2.51 19.14
N GLU A 198 -29.26 -3.62 18.41
CA GLU A 198 -30.36 -4.57 18.61
C GLU A 198 -30.23 -5.33 19.93
N LEU A 199 -29.03 -5.80 20.28
CA LEU A 199 -28.78 -6.47 21.55
C LEU A 199 -29.07 -5.57 22.76
N GLY A 200 -28.62 -4.31 22.73
CA GLY A 200 -28.91 -3.33 23.79
C GLY A 200 -30.37 -2.89 23.85
N ALA A 201 -31.14 -3.02 22.75
CA ALA A 201 -32.57 -2.77 22.74
C ALA A 201 -33.37 -3.96 23.31
N THR A 202 -32.94 -5.19 23.03
CA THR A 202 -33.54 -6.39 23.63
C THR A 202 -33.32 -6.49 25.13
N GLU A 203 -32.14 -6.11 25.61
CA GLU A 203 -31.81 -6.14 27.04
C GLU A 203 -32.63 -5.13 27.84
N ARG A 204 -32.82 -3.90 27.31
CA ARG A 204 -33.69 -2.89 27.93
C ARG A 204 -35.16 -3.28 27.92
N ARG A 205 -35.63 -4.00 26.90
CA ARG A 205 -37.00 -4.53 26.85
C ARG A 205 -37.21 -5.62 27.91
N ALA A 206 -36.26 -6.55 28.04
CA ALA A 206 -36.31 -7.58 29.07
C ALA A 206 -36.32 -6.98 30.49
N GLU A 207 -35.52 -5.94 30.73
CA GLU A 207 -35.48 -5.26 32.03
C GLU A 207 -36.78 -4.47 32.32
N GLN A 208 -37.40 -3.88 31.29
CA GLN A 208 -38.71 -3.21 31.44
C GLN A 208 -39.84 -4.18 31.71
N ASP A 209 -39.87 -5.33 31.04
CA ASP A 209 -40.88 -6.35 31.24
C ASP A 209 -40.76 -6.98 32.64
N HIS A 210 -39.53 -7.22 33.11
CA HIS A 210 -39.30 -7.70 34.47
C HIS A 210 -39.79 -6.71 35.55
N ARG A 211 -39.61 -5.40 35.33
CA ARG A 211 -40.14 -4.36 36.23
C ARG A 211 -41.66 -4.22 36.19
N ARG A 212 -42.31 -4.59 35.07
CA ARG A 212 -43.78 -4.61 34.96
C ARG A 212 -44.39 -5.82 35.65
N SER A 213 -43.74 -6.98 35.62
CA SER A 213 -44.20 -8.18 36.32
C SER A 213 -44.01 -8.13 37.84
N ALA A 214 -43.16 -7.24 38.33
CA ALA A 214 -42.87 -7.07 39.77
C ALA A 214 -43.78 -6.04 40.47
N ARG A 215 -44.73 -5.42 39.76
CA ARG A 215 -45.75 -4.51 40.30
C ARG A 215 -47.11 -5.17 40.21
#